data_AF-A0A353PA44-F1
#
_entry.id   AF-A0A353PA44-F1
#
_cell.length_a   1.000
_cell.length_b   1.000
_cell.length_c   1.000
_cell.angle_alpha   90.00
_cell.angle_beta   90.00
_cell.angle_gamma   90.00
#
_symmetry.space_group_name_H-M   'P 1'
#
loop_
_entity.id
_entity.type
_entity.pdbx_description
1 polymer ?
#
loop_
_entity_poly.entity_id
_entity_poly.type
_entity_poly.pdbx_seq_one_letter_code
_entity_poly.pdbx_strand_id
1 'polypeptide(L)'
;NSACSACGHTVGFLPDRLQIAALQSADSGLHPPDDAAAVYQPCGNQVEHGICNWLIPPGDDAALCPSCRLNQTIPDLSVPQNVAYWHTLEQAKRHALYTLIQLGVPIASKVDDPNRGLAFDFLADKHPDTEFTKPLPGQAPVLTGHDNGLITLNLAEADPIARTRHREHMGEDYRTVLGHFRHELGHYYWDRLIRDTNREDMFRDCFGA
;
A
#
# COMPACT_ATOMS: atom_id res chain seq x y z
N ASN A 1 -7.29 -11.44 1.09
CA ASN A 1 -7.89 -12.76 1.32
C ASN A 1 -6.78 -13.79 1.27
N SER A 2 -6.59 -14.58 2.33
CA SER A 2 -5.51 -15.58 2.48
C SER A 2 -5.99 -17.03 2.44
N ALA A 3 -7.30 -17.26 2.25
CA ALA A 3 -7.86 -18.58 2.01
C ALA A 3 -8.91 -18.55 0.88
N CYS A 4 -9.01 -19.64 0.14
CA CYS A 4 -10.05 -19.81 -0.87
C CYS A 4 -11.41 -19.99 -0.20
N SER A 5 -12.39 -19.16 -0.55
CA SER A 5 -13.75 -19.24 0.03
C SER A 5 -14.52 -20.50 -0.38
N ALA A 6 -14.12 -21.17 -1.46
CA ALA A 6 -14.79 -22.37 -1.96
C ALA A 6 -14.22 -23.67 -1.36
N CYS A 7 -12.89 -23.76 -1.19
CA CYS A 7 -12.23 -25.02 -0.79
C CYS A 7 -11.32 -24.90 0.45
N GLY A 8 -11.20 -23.73 1.06
CA GLY A 8 -10.44 -23.52 2.29
C GLY A 8 -8.92 -23.57 2.15
N HIS A 9 -8.38 -23.83 0.96
CA HIS A 9 -6.93 -23.84 0.75
C HIS A 9 -6.32 -22.47 1.02
N THR A 10 -5.14 -22.46 1.63
CA THR A 10 -4.33 -21.24 1.75
C THR A 10 -4.03 -20.69 0.37
N VAL A 11 -4.21 -19.38 0.21
CA VAL A 11 -3.89 -18.66 -1.03
C VAL A 11 -3.01 -17.46 -0.71
N GLY A 12 -2.13 -17.13 -1.66
CA GLY A 12 -1.29 -15.95 -1.59
C GLY A 12 -1.05 -15.36 -2.96
N PHE A 13 -0.75 -14.07 -2.99
CA PHE A 13 -0.33 -13.36 -4.19
C PHE A 13 1.18 -13.46 -4.34
N LEU A 14 1.63 -13.97 -5.49
CA LEU A 14 3.02 -14.11 -5.88
C LEU A 14 3.43 -12.86 -6.68
N PRO A 15 4.13 -11.89 -6.09
CA PRO A 15 4.33 -10.57 -6.72
C PRO A 15 5.25 -10.61 -7.94
N ASP A 16 6.18 -11.57 -8.00
CA ASP A 16 7.07 -11.84 -9.13
C ASP A 16 6.35 -12.50 -10.32
N ARG A 17 5.25 -13.23 -10.07
CA ARG A 17 4.42 -13.88 -11.09
C ARG A 17 3.12 -13.15 -11.41
N LEU A 18 2.79 -12.09 -10.67
CA LEU A 18 1.55 -11.32 -10.78
C LEU A 18 0.26 -12.17 -10.72
N GLN A 19 0.24 -13.19 -9.86
CA GLN A 19 -0.91 -14.09 -9.75
C GLN A 19 -1.23 -14.47 -8.31
N ILE A 20 -2.49 -14.87 -8.08
CA ILE A 20 -2.91 -15.54 -6.85
C ILE A 20 -2.75 -17.05 -7.07
N ALA A 21 -2.05 -17.72 -6.18
CA ALA A 21 -1.88 -19.17 -6.19
C ALA A 21 -2.48 -19.79 -4.92
N ALA A 22 -3.05 -20.98 -5.06
CA ALA A 22 -3.21 -21.89 -3.92
C ALA A 22 -1.83 -22.34 -3.46
N LEU A 23 -1.63 -22.57 -2.17
CA LEU A 23 -0.32 -22.86 -1.60
C LEU A 23 -0.37 -24.15 -0.80
N GLN A 24 0.69 -24.93 -0.95
CA GLN A 24 0.98 -26.10 -0.13
C GLN A 24 2.02 -25.69 0.92
N SER A 25 1.72 -25.98 2.19
CA SER A 25 2.65 -25.73 3.29
C SER A 25 3.63 -26.90 3.43
N ALA A 26 4.92 -26.58 3.54
CA ALA A 26 5.98 -27.50 3.94
C ALA A 26 6.87 -26.83 5.00
N ASP A 27 7.77 -27.60 5.62
CA ASP A 27 8.68 -27.08 6.66
C ASP A 27 9.54 -25.89 6.16
N SER A 28 9.82 -25.86 4.85
CA SER A 28 10.60 -24.81 4.20
C SER A 28 9.81 -23.53 3.89
N GLY A 29 8.48 -23.57 3.84
CA GLY A 29 7.65 -22.44 3.43
C GLY A 29 6.39 -22.82 2.66
N LEU A 30 5.93 -21.90 1.82
CA LEU A 30 4.74 -22.05 0.99
C LEU A 30 5.14 -22.26 -0.47
N HIS A 31 4.55 -23.28 -1.10
CA HIS A 31 4.90 -23.67 -2.46
C HIS A 31 3.65 -23.66 -3.35
N PRO A 32 3.72 -23.10 -4.57
CA PRO A 32 2.64 -23.25 -5.53
C PRO A 32 2.63 -24.69 -6.10
N PRO A 33 1.46 -25.24 -6.48
CA PRO A 33 1.35 -26.64 -6.88
C PRO A 33 2.04 -26.96 -8.21
N ASP A 34 2.27 -25.94 -9.03
CA ASP A 34 2.92 -26.02 -10.33
C ASP A 34 4.45 -25.90 -10.26
N ASP A 35 5.01 -25.55 -9.10
CA ASP A 35 6.46 -25.36 -8.93
C ASP A 35 6.88 -25.55 -7.45
N ALA A 36 7.16 -26.81 -7.09
CA ALA A 36 7.57 -27.18 -5.74
C ALA A 36 8.96 -26.60 -5.34
N ALA A 37 9.80 -26.21 -6.31
CA ALA A 37 11.12 -25.64 -6.02
C ALA A 37 11.03 -24.17 -5.59
N ALA A 38 9.98 -23.46 -5.99
CA ALA A 38 9.76 -22.07 -5.60
C ALA A 38 9.18 -21.99 -4.18
N VAL A 39 10.05 -21.69 -3.22
CA VAL A 39 9.69 -21.54 -1.81
C VAL A 39 9.40 -20.08 -1.49
N TYR A 40 8.14 -19.77 -1.22
CA TYR A 40 7.70 -18.45 -0.79
C TYR A 40 7.54 -18.39 0.72
N GLN A 41 7.73 -17.21 1.30
CA GLN A 41 7.45 -16.96 2.72
C GLN A 41 6.20 -16.08 2.89
N PRO A 42 5.39 -16.30 3.94
CA PRO A 42 4.34 -15.37 4.30
C PRO A 42 4.94 -14.05 4.77
N CYS A 43 4.35 -12.92 4.37
CA CYS A 43 4.73 -11.60 4.88
C CYS A 43 4.59 -11.53 6.41
N GLY A 44 5.52 -10.90 7.12
CA GLY A 44 5.44 -10.68 8.58
C GLY A 44 4.11 -10.05 9.00
N ASN A 45 3.62 -9.05 8.26
CA ASN A 45 2.30 -8.44 8.55
C ASN A 45 1.11 -9.39 8.38
N GLN A 46 1.27 -10.47 7.62
CA GLN A 46 0.27 -11.54 7.56
C GLN A 46 0.37 -12.45 8.78
N VAL A 47 1.59 -12.83 9.16
CA VAL A 47 1.84 -13.73 10.30
C VAL A 47 1.42 -13.08 11.61
N GLU A 48 1.77 -11.81 11.81
CA GLU A 48 1.56 -11.10 13.08
C GLU A 48 0.16 -10.50 13.21
N HIS A 49 -0.43 -10.04 12.10
CA HIS A 49 -1.65 -9.23 12.13
C HIS A 49 -2.77 -9.72 11.20
N GLY A 50 -2.49 -10.65 10.28
CA GLY A 50 -3.50 -11.18 9.37
C GLY A 50 -3.99 -10.21 8.29
N ILE A 51 -3.20 -9.17 7.96
CA ILE A 51 -3.64 -8.07 7.08
C ILE A 51 -3.03 -8.09 5.66
N CYS A 52 -2.25 -9.11 5.30
CA CYS A 52 -1.50 -9.14 4.04
C CYS A 52 -1.59 -10.49 3.36
N ASN A 53 -1.82 -10.56 2.05
CA ASN A 53 -1.79 -11.83 1.33
C ASN A 53 -0.71 -11.86 0.24
N TRP A 54 0.14 -10.84 0.14
CA TRP A 54 1.33 -10.90 -0.71
C TRP A 54 2.42 -11.73 -0.04
N LEU A 55 3.09 -12.57 -0.82
CA LEU A 55 4.20 -13.39 -0.36
C LEU A 55 5.55 -12.73 -0.63
N ILE A 56 6.57 -13.24 0.06
CA ILE A 56 7.98 -12.93 -0.19
C ILE A 56 8.51 -13.94 -1.22
N PRO A 57 9.05 -13.49 -2.37
CA PRO A 57 9.56 -14.37 -3.41
C PRO A 57 10.74 -15.25 -2.97
N PRO A 58 11.00 -16.38 -3.66
CA PRO A 58 12.18 -17.19 -3.41
C PRO A 58 13.48 -16.39 -3.55
N GLY A 59 14.40 -16.54 -2.59
CA GLY A 59 15.68 -15.84 -2.57
C GLY A 59 15.62 -14.39 -2.04
N ASP A 60 14.45 -13.93 -1.59
CA ASP A 60 14.30 -12.67 -0.87
C ASP A 60 14.23 -12.96 0.65
N ASP A 61 15.27 -12.54 1.38
CA ASP A 61 15.40 -12.80 2.82
C ASP A 61 14.69 -11.74 3.69
N ALA A 62 13.90 -10.84 3.09
CA ALA A 62 13.17 -9.82 3.82
C ALA A 62 12.02 -10.41 4.66
N ALA A 63 11.79 -9.87 5.86
CA ALA A 63 10.66 -10.26 6.70
C ALA A 63 9.30 -9.77 6.15
N LEU A 64 9.30 -8.78 5.25
CA LEU A 64 8.10 -8.15 4.70
C LEU A 64 8.07 -8.29 3.19
N CYS A 65 6.88 -8.53 2.63
CA CYS A 65 6.67 -8.62 1.18
C CYS A 65 7.02 -7.29 0.48
N PRO A 66 7.20 -7.30 -0.87
CA PRO A 66 7.56 -6.11 -1.65
C PRO A 66 6.66 -4.88 -1.43
N SER A 67 5.38 -5.07 -1.14
CA SER A 67 4.46 -3.96 -0.84
C SER A 67 4.63 -3.44 0.59
N CYS A 68 4.72 -4.33 1.58
CA CYS A 68 4.73 -3.94 2.99
C CYS A 68 6.06 -3.29 3.40
N ARG A 69 7.19 -3.68 2.78
CA ARG A 69 8.49 -3.04 3.03
C ARG A 69 8.61 -1.61 2.52
N LEU A 70 7.64 -1.13 1.73
CA LEU A 70 7.57 0.28 1.32
C LEU A 70 6.98 1.18 2.41
N ASN A 71 6.47 0.64 3.52
CA ASN A 71 6.06 1.50 4.64
C ASN A 71 7.29 1.97 5.40
N GLN A 72 7.42 3.27 5.54
CA GLN A 72 8.34 3.89 6.47
C GLN A 72 7.70 4.00 7.85
N THR A 73 6.43 4.40 7.92
CA THR A 73 5.65 4.47 9.16
C THR A 73 4.33 3.73 9.01
N ILE A 74 4.00 2.89 9.99
CA ILE A 74 2.68 2.29 10.16
C ILE A 74 1.97 2.91 11.37
N PRO A 75 0.63 2.80 11.48
CA PRO A 75 -0.09 3.35 12.63
C PRO A 75 0.28 2.64 13.94
N ASP A 76 0.00 3.31 15.07
CA ASP A 76 0.15 2.70 16.39
C ASP A 76 -0.83 1.53 16.55
N LEU A 77 -0.30 0.30 16.57
CA LEU A 77 -1.08 -0.93 16.65
C LEU A 77 -1.54 -1.25 18.08
N SER A 78 -1.12 -0.47 19.09
CA SER A 78 -1.69 -0.57 20.44
C SER A 78 -3.16 -0.14 20.50
N VAL A 79 -3.60 0.63 19.49
CA VAL A 79 -5.01 1.01 19.30
C VAL A 79 -5.69 -0.01 18.38
N PRO A 80 -6.60 -0.86 18.88
CA PRO A 80 -7.12 -2.00 18.11
C PRO A 80 -7.79 -1.62 16.79
N GLN A 81 -8.48 -0.48 16.75
CA GLN A 81 -9.16 0.03 15.56
C GLN A 81 -8.16 0.33 14.42
N ASN A 82 -6.92 0.70 14.75
CA ASN A 82 -5.92 1.05 13.75
C ASN A 82 -5.56 -0.13 12.85
N VAL A 83 -5.65 -1.37 13.33
CA VAL A 83 -5.36 -2.57 12.53
C VAL A 83 -6.34 -2.68 11.35
N ALA A 84 -7.63 -2.41 11.57
CA ALA A 84 -8.65 -2.48 10.52
C ALA A 84 -8.49 -1.37 9.47
N TYR A 85 -8.17 -0.16 9.93
CA TYR A 85 -7.91 0.98 9.04
C TYR A 85 -6.61 0.79 8.25
N TRP A 86 -5.56 0.31 8.91
CA TRP A 86 -4.29 -0.03 8.26
C TRP A 86 -4.47 -1.10 7.20
N HIS A 87 -5.23 -2.17 7.49
CA HIS A 87 -5.57 -3.20 6.50
C HIS A 87 -6.24 -2.60 5.25
N THR A 88 -7.13 -1.62 5.43
CA THR A 88 -7.83 -0.94 4.34
C THR A 88 -6.87 -0.12 3.48
N LEU A 89 -5.99 0.67 4.10
CA LEU A 89 -4.94 1.42 3.38
C LEU A 89 -3.99 0.47 2.63
N GLU A 90 -3.55 -0.59 3.29
CA GLU A 90 -2.67 -1.61 2.72
C GLU A 90 -3.30 -2.33 1.51
N GLN A 91 -4.60 -2.62 1.56
CA GLN A 91 -5.32 -3.21 0.43
C GLN A 91 -5.34 -2.24 -0.76
N ALA A 92 -5.65 -0.96 -0.53
CA ALA A 92 -5.65 0.05 -1.58
C ALA A 92 -4.24 0.28 -2.16
N LYS A 93 -3.20 0.35 -1.30
CA LYS A 93 -1.81 0.43 -1.72
C LYS A 93 -1.43 -0.75 -2.61
N ARG A 94 -1.70 -1.99 -2.20
CA ARG A 94 -1.38 -3.19 -2.98
C ARG A 94 -2.08 -3.20 -4.34
N HIS A 95 -3.34 -2.75 -4.43
CA HIS A 95 -4.01 -2.60 -5.72
C HIS A 95 -3.33 -1.57 -6.63
N ALA A 96 -2.87 -0.45 -6.07
CA ALA A 96 -2.12 0.53 -6.84
C ALA A 96 -0.78 -0.05 -7.30
N LEU A 97 0.00 -0.65 -6.39
CA LEU A 97 1.28 -1.27 -6.71
C LEU A 97 1.16 -2.40 -7.74
N TYR A 98 0.11 -3.24 -7.65
CA TYR A 98 -0.18 -4.25 -8.66
C TYR A 98 -0.27 -3.65 -10.06
N THR A 99 -0.98 -2.51 -10.19
CA THR A 99 -1.11 -1.81 -11.46
C THR A 99 0.26 -1.33 -11.97
N LEU A 100 1.10 -0.80 -11.07
CA LEU A 100 2.44 -0.33 -11.42
C LEU A 100 3.36 -1.47 -11.90
N ILE A 101 3.33 -2.61 -11.20
CA ILE A 101 4.10 -3.80 -11.60
C ILE A 101 3.61 -4.32 -12.96
N GLN A 102 2.29 -4.35 -13.20
CA GLN A 102 1.74 -4.71 -14.51
C GLN A 102 2.18 -3.76 -15.63
N LEU A 103 2.29 -2.46 -15.35
CA LEU A 103 2.76 -1.47 -16.31
C LEU A 103 4.29 -1.52 -16.52
N GLY A 104 5.01 -2.31 -15.72
CA GLY A 104 6.47 -2.41 -15.79
C GLY A 104 7.21 -1.14 -15.37
N VAL A 105 6.57 -0.25 -14.62
CA VAL A 105 7.23 0.96 -14.11
C VAL A 105 8.08 0.62 -12.88
N PRO A 106 9.26 1.25 -12.71
CA PRO A 106 10.17 0.91 -11.63
C PRO A 106 9.58 1.28 -10.26
N ILE A 107 9.72 0.37 -9.30
CA ILE A 107 9.37 0.59 -7.88
C ILE A 107 10.65 0.30 -7.08
N ALA A 108 11.33 1.36 -6.68
CA ALA A 108 12.48 1.28 -5.78
C ALA A 108 12.07 1.82 -4.41
N SER A 109 12.42 1.12 -3.33
CA SER A 109 12.14 1.65 -1.98
C SER A 109 13.07 2.82 -1.67
N LYS A 110 12.71 3.64 -0.67
CA LYS A 110 13.66 4.65 -0.13
C LYS A 110 14.90 4.03 0.52
N VAL A 111 14.87 2.74 0.89
CA VAL A 111 16.06 2.03 1.38
C VAL A 111 17.04 1.79 0.22
N ASP A 112 16.52 1.39 -0.94
CA ASP A 112 17.33 1.10 -2.13
C ASP A 112 17.78 2.39 -2.85
N ASP A 113 16.91 3.40 -2.89
CA ASP A 113 17.15 4.70 -3.52
C ASP A 113 16.71 5.83 -2.56
N PRO A 114 17.60 6.30 -1.67
CA PRO A 114 17.24 7.33 -0.68
C PRO A 114 16.75 8.64 -1.30
N ASN A 115 17.19 8.96 -2.52
CA ASN A 115 16.89 10.24 -3.15
C ASN A 115 15.59 10.22 -3.94
N ARG A 116 15.27 9.12 -4.63
CA ARG A 116 14.11 9.04 -5.55
C ARG A 116 13.22 7.82 -5.31
N GLY A 117 13.51 7.04 -4.27
CA GLY A 117 12.73 5.88 -3.88
C GLY A 117 11.36 6.26 -3.32
N LEU A 118 10.47 5.28 -3.34
CA LEU A 118 9.10 5.35 -2.87
C LEU A 118 9.02 4.83 -1.42
N ALA A 119 8.30 5.55 -0.58
CA ALA A 119 7.91 5.09 0.76
C ALA A 119 6.51 5.60 1.10
N PHE A 120 5.88 4.99 2.10
CA PHE A 120 4.57 5.36 2.61
C PHE A 120 4.57 5.61 4.10
N ASP A 121 3.91 6.68 4.51
CA ASP A 121 3.58 6.96 5.91
C ASP A 121 2.08 6.88 6.11
N PHE A 122 1.65 5.99 7.02
CA PHE A 122 0.26 5.90 7.46
C PHE A 122 0.17 6.46 8.87
N LEU A 123 -0.37 7.68 8.96
CA LEU A 123 -0.37 8.46 10.20
C LEU A 123 -1.80 8.71 10.68
N ALA A 124 -1.97 8.95 11.98
CA ALA A 124 -3.22 9.43 12.55
C ALA A 124 -2.96 10.71 13.33
N ASP A 125 -3.81 11.72 13.15
CA ASP A 125 -3.82 12.97 13.93
C ASP A 125 -5.04 13.08 14.86
N LYS A 126 -5.98 12.15 14.76
CA LYS A 126 -7.22 12.13 15.52
C LYS A 126 -7.52 10.71 16.01
N HIS A 127 -8.29 10.63 17.09
CA HIS A 127 -8.62 9.37 17.73
C HIS A 127 -9.64 8.56 16.91
N PRO A 128 -9.36 7.27 16.62
CA PRO A 128 -10.25 6.41 15.84
C PRO A 128 -11.54 6.02 16.57
N ASP A 129 -11.56 6.05 17.91
CA ASP A 129 -12.76 5.77 18.74
C ASP A 129 -13.79 6.91 18.72
N THR A 130 -13.43 8.05 18.12
CA THR A 130 -14.31 9.21 17.92
C THR A 130 -14.64 9.44 16.44
N GLU A 131 -14.46 8.40 15.61
CA GLU A 131 -14.50 8.48 14.15
C GLU A 131 -13.67 9.67 13.62
N PHE A 132 -12.45 9.79 14.16
CA PHE A 132 -11.50 10.84 13.80
C PHE A 132 -12.07 12.26 13.95
N THR A 133 -12.79 12.55 15.04
CA THR A 133 -13.23 13.93 15.35
C THR A 133 -12.37 14.61 16.41
N LYS A 134 -11.85 13.85 17.37
CA LYS A 134 -11.03 14.39 18.45
C LYS A 134 -9.54 14.31 18.10
N PRO A 135 -8.78 15.42 18.13
CA PRO A 135 -7.33 15.41 17.92
C PRO A 135 -6.57 14.54 18.93
N LEU A 136 -5.50 13.89 18.48
CA LEU A 136 -4.53 13.23 19.33
C LEU A 136 -3.68 14.29 20.07
N PRO A 137 -3.52 14.19 21.40
CA PRO A 137 -2.73 15.16 22.16
C PRO A 137 -1.30 15.30 21.64
N GLY A 138 -0.87 16.53 21.36
CA GLY A 138 0.49 16.81 20.88
C GLY A 138 0.76 16.46 19.43
N GLN A 139 -0.23 15.94 18.69
CA GLN A 139 -0.09 15.60 17.28
C GLN A 139 -0.56 16.77 16.40
N ALA A 140 0.29 17.21 15.47
CA ALA A 140 -0.10 18.15 14.44
C ALA A 140 -1.04 17.50 13.42
N PRO A 141 -1.91 18.27 12.74
CA PRO A 141 -2.71 17.75 11.64
C PRO A 141 -1.85 17.03 10.61
N VAL A 142 -2.26 15.83 10.20
CA VAL A 142 -1.56 15.07 9.17
C VAL A 142 -1.89 15.69 7.81
N LEU A 143 -0.87 16.20 7.14
CA LEU A 143 -0.96 16.64 5.76
C LEU A 143 -0.70 15.44 4.85
N THR A 144 -1.69 15.11 4.03
CA THR A 144 -1.61 14.02 3.06
C THR A 144 -1.07 14.53 1.74
N GLY A 145 -0.25 13.73 1.07
CA GLY A 145 0.36 14.11 -0.20
C GLY A 145 1.64 13.35 -0.49
N HIS A 146 2.30 13.75 -1.58
CA HIS A 146 3.63 13.30 -1.94
C HIS A 146 4.68 14.36 -1.59
N ASP A 147 5.81 13.94 -1.03
CA ASP A 147 7.01 14.77 -0.86
C ASP A 147 8.25 13.94 -1.18
N ASN A 148 8.89 14.25 -2.32
CA ASN A 148 10.08 13.57 -2.82
C ASN A 148 10.00 12.02 -2.76
N GLY A 149 8.84 11.44 -3.11
CA GLY A 149 8.60 9.99 -3.08
C GLY A 149 8.20 9.40 -1.72
N LEU A 150 8.05 10.21 -0.68
CA LEU A 150 7.31 9.84 0.51
C LEU A 150 5.83 10.19 0.30
N ILE A 151 4.95 9.18 0.34
CA ILE A 151 3.51 9.38 0.22
C ILE A 151 2.87 9.21 1.60
N THR A 152 2.27 10.28 2.11
CA THR A 152 1.62 10.31 3.42
C THR A 152 0.11 10.22 3.28
N LEU A 153 -0.50 9.27 3.97
CA LEU A 153 -1.97 9.13 4.07
C LEU A 153 -2.42 9.21 5.51
N ASN A 154 -3.55 9.88 5.73
CA ASN A 154 -4.18 9.91 7.04
C ASN A 154 -5.04 8.65 7.22
N LEU A 155 -4.90 7.98 8.35
CA LEU A 155 -5.65 6.79 8.71
C LEU A 155 -7.17 7.03 8.70
N ALA A 156 -7.61 8.28 8.95
CA ALA A 156 -9.00 8.69 8.83
C ALA A 156 -9.59 8.44 7.44
N GLU A 157 -8.76 8.39 6.39
CA GLU A 157 -9.22 8.04 5.04
C GLU A 157 -9.70 6.59 4.92
N ALA A 158 -9.28 5.70 5.82
CA ALA A 158 -9.78 4.34 5.84
C ALA A 158 -11.16 4.22 6.50
N ASP A 159 -11.65 5.26 7.19
CA ASP A 159 -12.96 5.28 7.84
C ASP A 159 -14.04 5.85 6.89
N PRO A 160 -15.06 5.07 6.51
CA PRO A 160 -16.18 5.55 5.70
C PRO A 160 -16.95 6.73 6.32
N ILE A 161 -17.08 6.76 7.65
CA ILE A 161 -17.81 7.82 8.36
C ILE A 161 -16.99 9.10 8.32
N ALA A 162 -15.72 9.04 8.72
CA ALA A 162 -14.81 10.18 8.63
C ALA A 162 -14.74 10.72 7.19
N ARG A 163 -14.61 9.84 6.18
CA ARG A 163 -14.63 10.24 4.76
C ARG A 163 -15.91 10.94 4.34
N THR A 164 -17.06 10.46 4.79
CA THR A 164 -18.35 11.08 4.45
C THR A 164 -18.47 12.46 5.09
N ARG A 165 -18.10 12.59 6.37
CA ARG A 165 -18.06 13.89 7.06
C ARG A 165 -17.10 14.86 6.38
N HIS A 166 -15.90 14.39 6.01
CA HIS A 166 -14.90 15.20 5.31
C HIS A 166 -15.41 15.68 3.94
N ARG A 167 -16.13 14.83 3.20
CA ARG A 167 -16.78 15.19 1.93
C ARG A 167 -17.79 16.32 2.10
N GLU A 168 -18.63 16.25 3.12
CA GLU A 168 -19.65 17.28 3.41
C GLU A 168 -19.04 18.63 3.80
N HIS A 169 -17.91 18.62 4.51
CA HIS A 169 -17.27 19.86 4.99
C HIS A 169 -16.42 20.57 3.95
N MET A 170 -15.80 19.85 3.00
CA MET A 170 -14.84 20.41 2.05
C MET A 170 -15.43 20.67 0.66
N GLY A 171 -16.65 20.21 0.36
CA GLY A 171 -17.34 20.49 -0.92
C GLY A 171 -16.65 19.90 -2.16
N GLU A 172 -15.69 18.99 -1.99
CA GLU A 172 -14.94 18.33 -3.05
C GLU A 172 -15.34 16.85 -3.17
N ASP A 173 -15.25 16.29 -4.38
CA ASP A 173 -15.39 14.85 -4.66
C ASP A 173 -14.23 14.07 -4.02
N TYR A 174 -14.32 13.81 -2.72
CA TYR A 174 -13.26 13.11 -2.01
C TYR A 174 -13.09 11.68 -2.56
N ARG A 175 -11.89 11.41 -3.07
CA ARG A 175 -11.53 10.17 -3.79
C ARG A 175 -11.66 8.95 -2.87
N THR A 176 -11.80 7.77 -3.47
CA THR A 176 -11.61 6.52 -2.73
C THR A 176 -10.16 6.44 -2.24
N VAL A 177 -9.87 5.64 -1.21
CA VAL A 177 -8.49 5.43 -0.74
C VAL A 177 -7.58 5.03 -1.92
N LEU A 178 -8.04 4.09 -2.76
CA LEU A 178 -7.32 3.71 -3.98
C LEU A 178 -7.14 4.88 -4.96
N GLY A 179 -8.15 5.73 -5.12
CA GLY A 179 -8.07 6.93 -5.94
C GLY A 179 -7.04 7.93 -5.41
N HIS A 180 -6.91 8.08 -4.10
CA HIS A 180 -5.89 8.93 -3.48
C HIS A 180 -4.48 8.34 -3.69
N PHE A 181 -4.27 7.04 -3.45
CA PHE A 181 -3.01 6.38 -3.80
C PHE A 181 -2.61 6.61 -5.26
N ARG A 182 -3.55 6.45 -6.19
CA ARG A 182 -3.31 6.68 -7.63
C ARG A 182 -2.93 8.13 -7.93
N HIS A 183 -3.52 9.09 -7.22
CA HIS A 183 -3.17 10.50 -7.38
C HIS A 183 -1.73 10.77 -6.94
N GLU A 184 -1.37 10.36 -5.73
CA GLU A 184 -0.03 10.62 -5.19
C GLU A 184 1.05 9.85 -5.94
N LEU A 185 0.76 8.61 -6.35
CA LEU A 185 1.65 7.86 -7.23
C LEU A 185 1.78 8.52 -8.60
N GLY A 186 0.71 9.14 -9.10
CA GLY A 186 0.74 9.93 -10.34
C GLY A 186 1.75 11.08 -10.25
N HIS A 187 1.70 11.85 -9.16
CA HIS A 187 2.68 12.90 -8.90
C HIS A 187 4.11 12.35 -8.77
N TYR A 188 4.30 11.28 -8.00
CA TYR A 188 5.60 10.63 -7.86
C TYR A 188 6.20 10.20 -9.20
N TYR A 189 5.41 9.57 -10.08
CA TYR A 189 5.91 9.14 -11.39
C TYR A 189 6.06 10.30 -12.36
N TRP A 190 5.26 11.36 -12.26
CA TRP A 190 5.47 12.58 -13.03
C TRP A 190 6.82 13.21 -12.67
N ASP A 191 7.13 13.34 -11.38
CA ASP A 191 8.42 13.82 -10.88
C ASP A 191 9.58 12.92 -11.35
N ARG A 192 9.37 11.61 -11.36
CA ARG A 192 10.42 10.64 -11.72
C ARG A 192 10.68 10.52 -13.22
N LEU A 193 9.65 10.64 -14.04
CA LEU A 193 9.69 10.29 -15.47
C LEU A 193 9.59 11.50 -16.41
N ILE A 194 9.01 12.61 -15.95
CA ILE A 194 8.68 13.78 -16.77
C ILE A 194 9.43 15.03 -16.32
N ARG A 195 9.44 15.34 -15.02
CA ARG A 195 10.12 16.53 -14.49
C ARG A 195 11.59 16.56 -14.92
N ASP A 196 12.05 17.74 -15.31
CA ASP A 196 13.43 17.99 -15.78
C ASP A 196 13.83 17.16 -17.01
N THR A 197 12.84 16.70 -17.80
CA THR A 197 13.05 16.07 -19.11
C THR A 197 12.41 16.90 -20.22
N ASN A 198 12.69 16.56 -21.48
CA ASN A 198 12.04 17.17 -22.64
C ASN A 198 10.66 16.56 -22.98
N ARG A 199 10.03 15.83 -22.05
CA ARG A 199 8.79 15.07 -22.27
C ARG A 199 7.53 15.79 -21.80
N GLU A 200 7.64 16.99 -21.24
CA GLU A 200 6.49 17.74 -20.71
C GLU A 200 5.42 18.01 -21.76
N ASP A 201 5.82 18.44 -22.97
CA ASP A 201 4.85 18.75 -24.02
C ASP A 201 4.14 17.49 -24.51
N MET A 202 4.87 16.38 -24.68
CA MET A 202 4.24 15.08 -24.98
C MET A 202 3.27 14.63 -23.88
N PHE A 203 3.62 14.86 -22.60
CA PHE A 203 2.73 14.56 -21.49
C PHE A 203 1.46 15.41 -21.55
N ARG A 204 1.58 16.72 -21.84
CA ARG A 204 0.42 17.62 -22.01
C ARG A 204 -0.45 17.18 -23.20
N ASP A 205 0.13 16.80 -24.32
CA ASP A 205 -0.64 16.34 -25.49
C ASP A 205 -1.43 15.06 -25.22
N CYS A 206 -0.89 14.15 -24.38
CA CYS A 206 -1.56 12.90 -24.03
C CYS A 206 -2.59 13.03 -22.89
N PHE A 207 -2.34 13.90 -21.91
CA PHE A 207 -3.07 13.92 -20.63
C PHE A 207 -3.63 15.29 -20.22
N GLY A 208 -3.18 16.37 -20.86
CA GLY A 208 -3.68 17.72 -20.63
C GLY A 208 -4.90 18.00 -21.50
N ALA A 209 -6.04 18.25 -20.87
CA ALA A 209 -7.17 18.92 -21.48
C ALA A 209 -7.20 20.38 -21.00
#